data_AF-A0A8H3BLI8-F1
#
_entry.id   AF-A0A8H3BLI8-F1
#
_cell.length_a   1.000
_cell.length_b   1.000
_cell.length_c   1.000
_cell.angle_alpha   90.00
_cell.angle_beta   90.00
_cell.angle_gamma   90.00
#
_symmetry.space_group_name_H-M   'P 1'
#
loop_
_entity.id
_entity.type
_entity.pdbx_description
1 polymer ?
#
loop_
_entity_poly.entity_id
_entity_poly.type
_entity_poly.pdbx_seq_one_letter_code
_entity_poly.pdbx_strand_id
1 'polypeptide(L)'
;MGEPGALVERIAGDEHTTTDDSEREGLYVSGAPASTSGYSRPSSITRVPSHCDWENVTKMAPVGCRCVITNRQSNLECAHILSRATKLDDRKTLAFCWGIKLTDLNLDATNNMMWLTPDMHTSFDESQWALVPPLEVLSDVLINLVRHERKAFTKLYPPKRDWEYTFAQLVPCPDTIVREDHHPPTIHYSPYTTLPTVTPHIHPYYDICNVAKKDAKYNEIPHEATSRCYETLSNQENLAPWHLTSTVPTCLPAVNDCACTYGND
;
A
#
# COMPACT_ATOMS: atom_id res chain seq x y z
N MET A 1 -65.89 -45.64 5.52
CA MET A 1 -64.65 -46.42 5.32
C MET A 1 -63.83 -45.64 4.31
N GLY A 2 -62.91 -44.84 4.82
CA GLY A 2 -62.13 -43.86 4.05
C GLY A 2 -60.77 -44.44 3.64
N GLU A 3 -60.28 -43.96 2.51
CA GLU A 3 -59.08 -44.41 1.80
C GLU A 3 -57.76 -44.20 2.56
N PRO A 4 -56.76 -45.08 2.35
CA PRO A 4 -55.33 -44.74 2.40
C PRO A 4 -54.84 -44.46 0.96
N GLY A 5 -53.98 -43.48 0.65
CA GLY A 5 -52.80 -42.99 1.35
C GLY A 5 -51.55 -43.40 0.56
N ALA A 6 -50.96 -42.46 -0.20
CA ALA A 6 -49.51 -42.41 -0.52
C ALA A 6 -49.21 -41.13 -1.34
N LEU A 7 -48.60 -40.17 -0.66
CA LEU A 7 -48.10 -38.90 -1.18
C LEU A 7 -46.71 -39.12 -1.80
N VAL A 8 -46.46 -38.48 -2.94
CA VAL A 8 -45.19 -38.50 -3.68
C VAL A 8 -44.20 -37.55 -3.00
N GLU A 9 -43.10 -38.07 -2.44
CA GLU A 9 -41.94 -37.26 -2.06
C GLU A 9 -41.06 -36.97 -3.29
N ARG A 10 -40.95 -35.68 -3.64
CA ARG A 10 -39.93 -35.17 -4.56
C ARG A 10 -38.77 -34.64 -3.71
N ILE A 11 -37.62 -35.27 -3.83
CA ILE A 11 -36.34 -34.78 -3.32
C ILE A 11 -35.89 -33.66 -4.27
N ALA A 12 -35.96 -32.41 -3.82
CA ALA A 12 -35.24 -31.29 -4.42
C ALA A 12 -33.89 -31.19 -3.71
N GLY A 13 -32.80 -31.41 -4.45
CA GLY A 13 -31.45 -31.13 -3.98
C GLY A 13 -31.21 -29.62 -3.98
N ASP A 14 -30.93 -29.06 -2.81
CA ASP A 14 -30.39 -27.71 -2.67
C ASP A 14 -28.87 -27.78 -2.89
N GLU A 15 -28.43 -27.32 -4.06
CA GLU A 15 -27.03 -26.99 -4.34
C GLU A 15 -26.66 -25.74 -3.55
N HIS A 16 -25.98 -25.91 -2.41
CA HIS A 16 -25.33 -24.82 -1.70
C HIS A 16 -24.05 -24.43 -2.45
N THR A 17 -24.20 -23.58 -3.47
CA THR A 17 -23.08 -22.95 -4.17
C THR A 17 -22.53 -21.83 -3.29
N THR A 18 -21.40 -22.11 -2.64
CA THR A 18 -20.57 -21.11 -1.99
C THR A 18 -19.81 -20.34 -3.07
N THR A 19 -20.32 -19.18 -3.48
CA THR A 19 -19.55 -18.24 -4.29
C THR A 19 -18.51 -17.56 -3.41
N ASP A 20 -17.29 -18.05 -3.55
CA ASP A 20 -16.03 -17.39 -3.21
C ASP A 20 -15.90 -16.12 -4.08
N ASP A 21 -16.05 -14.94 -3.48
CA ASP A 21 -15.95 -13.63 -4.14
C ASP A 21 -14.49 -13.11 -4.24
N SER A 22 -13.51 -14.01 -4.18
CA SER A 22 -12.15 -13.67 -4.64
C SER A 22 -12.13 -13.62 -6.17
N GLU A 23 -11.37 -12.69 -6.74
CA GLU A 23 -11.14 -12.54 -8.21
C GLU A 23 -12.06 -11.63 -9.03
N ARG A 24 -12.61 -10.54 -8.47
CA ARG A 24 -12.99 -9.39 -9.32
C ARG A 24 -11.88 -8.34 -9.35
N GLU A 25 -10.82 -8.68 -10.07
CA GLU A 25 -9.86 -7.73 -10.67
C GLU A 25 -10.60 -6.46 -11.11
N GLY A 26 -10.21 -5.31 -10.57
CA GLY A 26 -10.73 -4.02 -11.00
C GLY A 26 -10.30 -3.78 -12.45
N LEU A 27 -11.16 -4.13 -13.40
CA LEU A 27 -10.89 -4.06 -14.84
C LEU A 27 -10.34 -2.68 -15.22
N TYR A 28 -9.05 -2.65 -15.59
CA TYR A 28 -8.44 -1.51 -16.26
C TYR A 28 -9.14 -1.31 -17.61
N VAL A 29 -9.95 -0.25 -17.73
CA VAL A 29 -10.69 0.00 -18.97
C VAL A 29 -9.74 0.63 -19.99
N SER A 30 -9.46 -0.09 -21.08
CA SER A 30 -8.94 0.50 -22.30
C SER A 30 -10.09 1.18 -23.05
N GLY A 31 -10.34 2.46 -22.78
CA GLY A 31 -11.38 3.22 -23.46
C GLY A 31 -12.06 4.22 -22.53
N ALA A 32 -12.37 5.40 -23.07
CA ALA A 32 -12.83 6.55 -22.31
C ALA A 32 -14.10 6.26 -21.48
N PRO A 33 -14.10 6.46 -20.15
CA PRO A 33 -15.34 6.73 -19.45
C PRO A 33 -15.81 8.14 -19.86
N ALA A 34 -17.11 8.29 -20.10
CA ALA A 34 -17.72 9.58 -20.35
C ALA A 34 -17.58 10.45 -19.08
N SER A 35 -16.51 11.25 -19.03
CA SER A 35 -16.30 12.26 -18.00
C SER A 35 -16.77 13.61 -18.51
N THR A 36 -17.66 14.24 -17.76
CA THR A 36 -18.26 15.57 -17.99
C THR A 36 -17.27 16.73 -17.73
N SER A 37 -15.98 16.49 -17.95
CA SER A 37 -14.88 17.46 -17.85
C SER A 37 -14.41 17.79 -19.26
N GLY A 38 -14.43 19.07 -19.65
CA GLY A 38 -14.05 19.54 -21.00
C GLY A 38 -12.56 19.38 -21.35
N TYR A 39 -11.79 18.61 -20.59
CA TYR A 39 -10.37 18.37 -20.82
C TYR A 39 -10.15 16.99 -21.44
N SER A 40 -9.47 16.96 -22.59
CA SER A 40 -9.10 15.71 -23.26
C SER A 40 -7.90 15.07 -22.55
N ARG A 41 -7.96 13.75 -22.34
CA ARG A 41 -6.86 12.97 -21.74
C ARG A 41 -5.58 13.10 -22.59
N PRO A 42 -4.40 13.33 -21.98
CA PRO A 42 -3.12 13.32 -22.69
C PRO A 42 -2.93 12.01 -23.46
N SER A 43 -2.42 12.13 -24.70
CA SER A 43 -2.10 10.99 -25.56
C SER A 43 -1.00 10.09 -24.98
N SER A 44 -0.23 10.61 -24.02
CA SER A 44 0.78 9.87 -23.26
C SER A 44 0.21 8.80 -22.34
N ILE A 45 -1.07 8.89 -21.97
CA ILE A 45 -1.70 8.01 -20.98
C ILE A 45 -2.41 6.85 -21.68
N THR A 46 -1.89 5.65 -21.46
CA THR A 46 -2.39 4.41 -22.07
C THR A 46 -3.51 3.81 -21.24
N ARG A 47 -3.33 3.68 -19.92
CA ARG A 47 -4.33 3.10 -18.99
C ARG A 47 -4.49 3.92 -17.73
N VAL A 48 -5.74 4.06 -17.30
CA VAL A 48 -6.11 4.74 -16.06
C VAL A 48 -7.19 3.90 -15.39
N PRO A 49 -7.07 3.58 -14.09
CA PRO A 49 -8.19 3.03 -13.32
C PRO A 49 -9.44 3.91 -13.48
N SER A 50 -10.63 3.31 -13.54
CA SER A 50 -11.89 4.06 -13.72
C SER A 50 -12.14 5.15 -12.67
N HIS A 51 -11.47 5.05 -11.51
CA HIS A 51 -11.55 6.00 -10.39
C HIS A 51 -10.26 6.80 -10.18
N CYS A 52 -9.24 6.66 -11.03
CA CYS A 52 -8.03 7.48 -10.93
C CYS A 52 -8.30 8.88 -11.47
N ASP A 53 -8.20 9.87 -10.59
CA ASP A 53 -8.22 11.29 -10.91
C ASP A 53 -6.86 11.70 -11.50
N TRP A 54 -6.64 11.28 -12.75
CA TRP A 54 -5.35 11.43 -13.44
C TRP A 54 -4.93 12.91 -13.56
N GLU A 55 -5.88 13.85 -13.62
CA GLU A 55 -5.60 15.28 -13.64
C GLU A 55 -4.93 15.70 -12.32
N ASN A 56 -5.52 15.32 -11.19
CA ASN A 56 -4.95 15.65 -9.89
C ASN A 56 -3.67 14.87 -9.59
N VAL A 57 -3.54 13.60 -10.01
CA VAL A 57 -2.26 12.85 -9.91
C VAL A 57 -1.16 13.58 -10.68
N THR A 58 -1.43 13.99 -11.92
CA THR A 58 -0.49 14.75 -12.75
C THR A 58 -0.13 16.09 -12.13
N LYS A 59 -1.10 16.80 -11.58
CA LYS A 59 -0.89 18.11 -10.95
C LYS A 59 -0.06 18.02 -9.66
N MET A 60 -0.22 16.93 -8.90
CA MET A 60 0.49 16.73 -7.64
C MET A 60 1.90 16.18 -7.85
N ALA A 61 2.14 15.40 -8.91
CA ALA A 61 3.46 14.86 -9.23
C ALA A 61 4.47 15.98 -9.53
N PRO A 62 5.65 16.01 -8.85
CA PRO A 62 6.64 17.07 -9.06
C PRO A 62 7.14 17.19 -10.51
N VAL A 63 7.17 16.07 -11.23
CA VAL A 63 7.60 15.98 -12.64
C VAL A 63 6.42 15.91 -13.63
N GLY A 64 5.19 16.06 -13.15
CA GLY A 64 3.97 15.99 -13.95
C GLY A 64 3.64 14.57 -14.44
N CYS A 65 3.15 14.48 -15.68
CA CYS A 65 2.72 13.22 -16.32
C CYS A 65 3.95 12.48 -16.88
N ARG A 66 4.73 11.87 -15.98
CA ARG A 66 5.95 11.13 -16.28
C ARG A 66 6.10 9.92 -15.38
N CYS A 67 6.66 8.84 -15.91
CA CYS A 67 7.03 7.69 -15.10
C CYS A 67 8.02 8.11 -14.01
N VAL A 68 7.73 7.81 -12.75
CA VAL A 68 8.59 8.23 -11.64
C VAL A 68 9.98 7.59 -11.69
N ILE A 69 10.10 6.38 -12.27
CA ILE A 69 11.36 5.64 -12.35
C ILE A 69 12.17 6.02 -13.59
N THR A 70 11.55 5.96 -14.77
CA THR A 70 12.25 6.13 -16.06
C THR A 70 12.22 7.57 -16.57
N ASN A 71 11.44 8.46 -15.94
CA ASN A 71 11.20 9.84 -16.37
C ASN A 71 10.59 10.00 -17.78
N ARG A 72 10.13 8.88 -18.37
CA ARG A 72 9.48 8.84 -19.68
C ARG A 72 8.11 9.54 -19.63
N GLN A 73 7.78 10.25 -20.70
CA GLN A 73 6.51 10.99 -20.85
C GLN A 73 5.43 10.26 -21.63
N SER A 74 5.72 9.08 -22.17
CA SER A 74 4.81 8.34 -23.05
C SER A 74 4.54 6.94 -22.52
N ASN A 75 3.40 6.38 -22.92
CA ASN A 75 2.91 5.08 -22.49
C ASN A 75 2.86 4.98 -20.97
N LEU A 76 2.03 5.81 -20.35
CA LEU A 76 1.92 5.88 -18.90
C LEU A 76 0.65 5.19 -18.39
N GLU A 77 0.80 4.58 -17.22
CA GLU A 77 -0.26 3.95 -16.45
C GLU A 77 -0.27 4.51 -15.03
N CYS A 78 -1.48 4.70 -14.50
CA CYS A 78 -1.71 5.14 -13.12
C CYS A 78 -1.73 3.90 -12.22
N ALA A 79 -0.69 3.76 -11.39
CA ALA A 79 -0.51 2.63 -10.48
C ALA A 79 -0.88 3.04 -9.04
N HIS A 80 -1.61 2.19 -8.34
CA HIS A 80 -1.87 2.35 -6.90
C HIS A 80 -0.69 1.83 -6.08
N ILE A 81 -0.27 2.57 -5.04
CA ILE A 81 0.78 2.12 -4.11
C ILE A 81 0.22 1.02 -3.20
N LEU A 82 -0.88 1.30 -2.50
CA LEU A 82 -1.71 0.27 -1.86
C LEU A 82 -2.90 -0.05 -2.77
N SER A 83 -3.00 -1.32 -3.15
CA SER A 83 -4.08 -1.82 -4.00
C SER A 83 -5.46 -1.47 -3.45
N ARG A 84 -6.36 -1.05 -4.33
CA ARG A 84 -7.77 -0.83 -4.03
C ARG A 84 -8.48 -2.09 -3.51
N ALA A 85 -7.99 -3.26 -3.90
CA ALA A 85 -8.48 -4.57 -3.43
C ALA A 85 -8.01 -4.93 -2.01
N THR A 86 -7.39 -3.99 -1.27
CA THR A 86 -7.02 -4.20 0.13
C THR A 86 -8.26 -4.58 0.96
N LYS A 87 -8.17 -5.71 1.66
CA LYS A 87 -9.27 -6.31 2.43
C LYS A 87 -9.80 -5.37 3.50
N LEU A 88 -11.07 -5.52 3.88
CA LEU A 88 -11.72 -4.65 4.86
C LEU A 88 -11.00 -4.67 6.22
N ASP A 89 -10.54 -5.84 6.67
CA ASP A 89 -9.86 -5.96 7.97
C ASP A 89 -8.46 -5.34 7.95
N ASP A 90 -7.73 -5.46 6.84
CA ASP A 90 -6.50 -4.70 6.61
C ASP A 90 -6.80 -3.19 6.68
N ARG A 91 -7.86 -2.72 6.02
CA ARG A 91 -8.24 -1.30 6.02
C ARG A 91 -8.60 -0.79 7.42
N LYS A 92 -9.31 -1.59 8.24
CA LYS A 92 -9.59 -1.26 9.64
C LYS A 92 -8.30 -1.12 10.43
N THR A 93 -7.38 -2.06 10.25
CA THR A 93 -6.07 -2.07 10.91
C THR A 93 -5.25 -0.84 10.50
N LEU A 94 -5.17 -0.55 9.20
CA LEU A 94 -4.49 0.63 8.68
C LEU A 94 -5.09 1.92 9.24
N ALA A 95 -6.41 2.10 9.17
CA ALA A 95 -7.07 3.30 9.68
C ALA A 95 -6.77 3.52 11.18
N PHE A 96 -6.83 2.44 11.97
CA PHE A 96 -6.50 2.46 13.38
C PHE A 96 -5.03 2.84 13.64
N CYS A 97 -4.08 2.16 12.98
CA CYS A 97 -2.65 2.44 13.11
C CYS A 97 -2.28 3.85 12.65
N TRP A 98 -3.00 4.38 11.66
CA TRP A 98 -2.76 5.69 11.09
C TRP A 98 -3.51 6.83 11.82
N GLY A 99 -4.23 6.50 12.89
CA GLY A 99 -4.94 7.48 13.73
C GLY A 99 -6.09 8.19 13.00
N ILE A 100 -6.73 7.53 12.04
CA ILE A 100 -7.85 8.06 11.26
C ILE A 100 -9.08 7.15 11.35
N LYS A 101 -10.25 7.65 10.94
CA LYS A 101 -11.45 6.80 10.84
C LYS A 101 -11.37 5.97 9.56
N LEU A 102 -12.01 4.80 9.56
CA LEU A 102 -12.11 3.95 8.37
C LEU A 102 -12.74 4.68 7.18
N THR A 103 -13.71 5.57 7.44
CA THR A 103 -14.36 6.42 6.42
C THR A 103 -13.40 7.41 5.77
N ASP A 104 -12.31 7.75 6.46
CA ASP A 104 -11.33 8.75 6.02
C ASP A 104 -10.16 8.06 5.28
N LEU A 105 -10.08 6.73 5.31
CA LEU A 105 -9.09 5.95 4.57
C LEU A 105 -9.52 5.82 3.11
N ASN A 106 -9.03 6.75 2.29
CA ASN A 106 -9.24 6.74 0.84
C ASN A 106 -8.07 6.02 0.13
N LEU A 107 -8.33 4.88 -0.49
CA LEU A 107 -7.35 4.18 -1.33
C LEU A 107 -7.30 4.73 -2.75
N ASP A 108 -8.31 5.49 -3.17
CA ASP A 108 -8.31 6.20 -4.45
C ASP A 108 -7.75 7.64 -4.31
N ALA A 109 -7.02 7.90 -3.21
CA ALA A 109 -6.36 9.18 -3.00
C ALA A 109 -5.18 9.36 -3.95
N THR A 110 -4.96 10.60 -4.41
CA THR A 110 -3.88 10.92 -5.37
C THR A 110 -2.50 10.59 -4.80
N ASN A 111 -2.28 10.78 -3.51
CA ASN A 111 -1.05 10.42 -2.81
C ASN A 111 -0.90 8.91 -2.54
N ASN A 112 -1.83 8.08 -3.02
CA ASN A 112 -1.71 6.62 -3.12
C ASN A 112 -1.53 6.17 -4.59
N MET A 113 -1.24 7.09 -5.51
CA MET A 113 -1.10 6.79 -6.94
C MET A 113 0.19 7.39 -7.49
N MET A 114 0.77 6.75 -8.51
CA MET A 114 1.89 7.29 -9.26
C MET A 114 1.83 6.88 -10.73
N TRP A 115 2.55 7.65 -11.55
CA TRP A 115 2.72 7.33 -12.97
C TRP A 115 3.88 6.36 -13.16
N LEU A 116 3.63 5.28 -13.89
CA LEU A 116 4.61 4.29 -14.29
C LEU A 116 4.49 3.99 -15.79
N THR A 117 5.56 3.52 -16.42
CA THR A 117 5.45 2.82 -17.70
C THR A 117 4.90 1.40 -17.46
N PRO A 118 4.24 0.75 -18.44
CA PRO A 118 3.64 -0.57 -18.28
C PRO A 118 4.58 -1.63 -17.69
N ASP A 119 5.84 -1.67 -18.14
CA ASP A 119 6.87 -2.56 -17.63
C ASP A 119 7.18 -2.32 -16.14
N MET A 120 7.28 -1.04 -15.76
CA MET A 120 7.49 -0.66 -14.36
C MET A 120 6.26 -0.95 -13.50
N HIS A 121 5.06 -0.78 -14.06
CA HIS A 121 3.79 -1.07 -13.37
C HIS A 121 3.62 -2.56 -13.11
N THR A 122 3.77 -3.39 -14.14
CA THR A 122 3.67 -4.85 -13.99
C THR A 122 4.69 -5.39 -12.99
N SER A 123 5.96 -4.98 -13.09
CA SER A 123 7.00 -5.40 -12.14
C SER A 123 6.75 -4.88 -10.71
N PHE A 124 6.12 -3.71 -10.56
CA PHE A 124 5.73 -3.18 -9.25
C PHE A 124 4.65 -4.03 -8.59
N ASP A 125 3.62 -4.41 -9.34
CA ASP A 125 2.50 -5.25 -8.85
C ASP A 125 2.96 -6.68 -8.54
N GLU A 126 3.89 -7.21 -9.33
CA GLU A 126 4.51 -8.52 -9.10
C GLU A 126 5.48 -8.55 -7.91
N SER A 127 5.67 -7.41 -7.22
CA SER A 127 6.55 -7.25 -6.06
C SER A 127 8.04 -7.39 -6.39
N GLN A 128 8.47 -7.15 -7.63
CA GLN A 128 9.88 -7.25 -8.02
C GLN A 128 10.74 -6.11 -7.44
N TRP A 129 10.12 -4.98 -7.13
CA TRP A 129 10.76 -3.81 -6.53
C TRP A 129 9.77 -2.98 -5.71
N ALA A 130 10.29 -2.07 -4.89
CA ALA A 130 9.52 -1.09 -4.13
C ALA A 130 10.22 0.28 -4.11
N LEU A 131 9.46 1.34 -3.83
CA LEU A 131 10.03 2.59 -3.36
C LEU A 131 10.18 2.48 -1.84
N VAL A 132 11.23 3.08 -1.30
CA VAL A 132 11.47 3.12 0.14
C VAL A 132 11.60 4.58 0.56
N PRO A 133 10.79 5.05 1.52
CA PRO A 133 10.89 6.42 2.02
C PRO A 133 12.26 6.72 2.64
N PRO A 134 12.61 8.01 2.81
CA PRO A 134 13.81 8.40 3.54
C PRO A 134 13.89 7.78 4.93
N LEU A 135 15.10 7.43 5.38
CA LEU A 135 15.35 6.86 6.70
C LEU A 135 14.83 7.75 7.83
N GLU A 136 14.89 9.08 7.67
CA GLU A 136 14.33 10.04 8.63
C GLU A 136 12.81 9.86 8.81
N VAL A 137 12.07 9.64 7.72
CA VAL A 137 10.62 9.40 7.76
C VAL A 137 10.32 8.08 8.43
N LEU A 138 11.08 7.03 8.11
CA LEU A 138 10.93 5.71 8.74
C LEU A 138 11.20 5.79 10.26
N SER A 139 12.25 6.53 10.65
CA SER A 139 12.63 6.73 12.05
C SER A 139 11.55 7.51 12.80
N ASP A 140 11.01 8.57 12.21
CA ASP A 140 9.93 9.36 12.80
C ASP A 140 8.65 8.53 12.98
N VAL A 141 8.29 7.71 11.99
CA VAL A 141 7.16 6.77 12.12
C VAL A 141 7.41 5.77 13.25
N LEU A 142 8.59 5.17 13.33
CA LEU A 142 8.96 4.24 14.39
C LEU A 142 8.87 4.89 15.78
N ILE A 143 9.39 6.09 15.94
CA ILE A 143 9.33 6.85 17.21
C ILE A 143 7.87 7.10 17.62
N ASN A 144 7.02 7.50 16.68
CA ASN A 144 5.59 7.73 16.98
C ASN A 144 4.86 6.43 17.37
N LEU A 145 5.20 5.31 16.73
CA LEU A 145 4.67 3.99 17.07
C LEU A 145 5.08 3.57 18.49
N VAL A 146 6.36 3.69 18.84
CA VAL A 146 6.89 3.34 20.17
C VAL A 146 6.31 4.23 21.27
N ARG A 147 6.09 5.51 20.98
CA ARG A 147 5.46 6.44 21.94
C ARG A 147 3.95 6.27 22.07
N HIS A 148 3.35 5.36 21.31
CA HIS A 148 1.90 5.19 21.20
C HIS A 148 1.16 6.50 20.83
N GLU A 149 1.84 7.43 20.16
CA GLU A 149 1.26 8.70 19.73
C GLU A 149 0.53 8.50 18.40
N ARG A 150 -0.75 8.15 18.50
CA ARG A 150 -1.64 8.02 17.33
C ARG A 150 -2.10 9.40 16.85
N LYS A 151 -1.22 10.09 16.13
CA LYS A 151 -1.57 11.30 15.40
C LYS A 151 -2.00 10.93 13.99
N ALA A 152 -3.08 11.55 13.52
CA ALA A 152 -3.52 11.38 12.14
C ALA A 152 -2.35 11.65 11.19
N PHE A 153 -2.02 10.66 10.36
CA PHE A 153 -0.84 10.69 9.50
C PHE A 153 -0.81 11.93 8.58
N THR A 154 -1.99 12.38 8.13
CA THR A 154 -2.19 13.57 7.31
C THR A 154 -1.74 14.88 7.97
N LYS A 155 -1.64 14.90 9.30
CA LYS A 155 -1.11 16.03 10.07
C LYS A 155 0.40 15.97 10.25
N LEU A 156 0.97 14.76 10.32
CA LEU A 156 2.41 14.55 10.48
C LEU A 156 3.17 14.79 9.18
N TYR A 157 2.56 14.40 8.06
CA TYR A 157 3.17 14.42 6.74
C TYR A 157 2.21 15.12 5.77
N PRO A 158 2.13 16.46 5.81
CA PRO A 158 1.20 17.20 4.98
C PRO A 158 1.53 16.99 3.50
N PRO A 159 0.51 16.91 2.63
CA PRO A 159 0.70 16.82 1.19
C PRO A 159 1.35 18.12 0.71
N LYS A 160 2.64 18.06 0.34
CA LYS A 160 3.47 19.09 -0.34
C LYS A 160 4.97 18.98 -0.04
N ARG A 161 5.41 18.08 0.83
CA ARG A 161 6.84 17.84 1.01
C ARG A 161 7.32 16.89 -0.07
N ASP A 162 8.38 17.28 -0.76
CA ASP A 162 9.08 16.40 -1.69
C ASP A 162 9.97 15.47 -0.85
N TRP A 163 9.58 14.20 -0.72
CA TRP A 163 10.42 13.19 -0.09
C TRP A 163 11.20 12.46 -1.17
N GLU A 164 12.47 12.17 -0.88
CA GLU A 164 13.34 11.42 -1.78
C GLU A 164 13.26 9.92 -1.45
N TYR A 165 12.65 9.17 -2.34
CA TYR A 165 12.50 7.73 -2.22
C TYR A 165 13.65 7.03 -2.92
N THR A 166 14.11 5.93 -2.32
CA THR A 166 15.11 5.04 -2.89
C THR A 166 14.41 3.89 -3.60
N PHE A 167 14.87 3.53 -4.79
CA PHE A 167 14.44 2.30 -5.46
C PHE A 167 15.09 1.09 -4.79
N ALA A 168 14.28 0.17 -4.29
CA ALA A 168 14.74 -1.09 -3.72
C ALA A 168 14.36 -2.25 -4.65
N GLN A 169 15.38 -2.90 -5.22
CA GLN A 169 15.18 -4.17 -5.91
C GLN A 169 14.93 -5.27 -4.88
N LEU A 170 13.81 -5.98 -5.03
CA LEU A 170 13.45 -7.13 -4.19
C LEU A 170 13.76 -8.46 -4.87
N VAL A 171 13.66 -8.49 -6.21
CA VAL A 171 14.00 -9.66 -7.03
C VAL A 171 15.09 -9.28 -8.04
N PRO A 172 16.19 -10.03 -8.14
CA PRO A 172 17.19 -9.83 -9.19
C PRO A 172 16.55 -9.87 -10.57
N CYS A 173 16.77 -8.81 -11.35
CA CYS A 173 16.28 -8.67 -12.72
C CYS A 173 17.46 -8.31 -13.64
N PRO A 174 17.64 -8.96 -14.80
CA PRO A 174 18.72 -8.64 -15.73
C PRO A 174 18.45 -7.40 -16.57
N ASP A 175 17.21 -6.89 -16.57
CA ASP A 175 16.83 -5.74 -17.37
C ASP A 175 17.50 -4.45 -16.89
N THR A 176 17.59 -3.48 -17.79
CA THR A 176 18.18 -2.17 -17.50
C THR A 176 17.08 -1.12 -17.37
N ILE A 177 17.24 -0.20 -16.43
CA ILE A 177 16.40 0.99 -16.34
C ILE A 177 17.05 2.09 -17.18
N VAL A 178 16.37 2.53 -18.23
CA VAL A 178 16.76 3.70 -19.02
C VAL A 178 16.00 4.91 -18.49
N ARG A 179 16.72 5.93 -18.02
CA ARG A 179 16.14 7.15 -17.44
C ARG A 179 16.35 8.35 -18.38
N GLU A 180 15.27 9.06 -18.67
CA GLU A 180 15.21 10.14 -19.68
C GLU A 180 15.45 11.54 -19.07
N ASP A 181 16.31 11.66 -18.05
CA ASP A 181 16.57 12.96 -17.39
C ASP A 181 17.46 13.90 -18.19
N HIS A 182 18.33 13.31 -18.99
CA HIS A 182 19.37 14.01 -19.75
C HIS A 182 19.39 13.54 -21.19
N HIS A 183 20.12 14.28 -22.02
CA HIS A 183 20.43 13.88 -23.38
C HIS A 183 21.95 13.72 -23.52
N PRO A 184 22.48 12.49 -23.69
CA PRO A 184 21.75 11.23 -23.86
C PRO A 184 21.09 10.71 -22.56
N PRO A 185 20.09 9.78 -22.67
CA PRO A 185 19.52 9.09 -21.51
C PRO A 185 20.57 8.32 -20.70
N THR A 186 20.35 8.17 -19.40
CA THR A 186 21.21 7.36 -18.53
C THR A 186 20.70 5.93 -18.44
N ILE A 187 21.62 4.97 -18.25
CA ILE A 187 21.31 3.54 -18.15
C ILE A 187 21.76 3.04 -16.78
N HIS A 188 20.86 2.38 -16.07
CA HIS A 188 21.09 1.84 -14.74
C HIS A 188 20.90 0.32 -14.79
N TYR A 189 21.89 -0.40 -14.25
CA TYR A 189 21.93 -1.85 -14.23
C TYR A 189 21.61 -2.36 -12.84
N SER A 190 20.91 -3.49 -12.75
CA SER A 190 20.73 -4.26 -11.52
C SER A 190 22.07 -4.46 -10.77
N PRO A 191 22.14 -4.22 -9.45
CA PRO A 191 21.04 -3.98 -8.51
C PRO A 191 20.60 -2.52 -8.39
N TYR A 192 20.85 -1.72 -9.42
CA TYR A 192 20.43 -0.31 -9.58
C TYR A 192 21.03 0.65 -8.55
N THR A 193 22.23 0.35 -8.05
CA THR A 193 22.95 1.23 -7.10
C THR A 193 23.31 2.60 -7.67
N THR A 194 23.28 2.77 -8.99
CA THR A 194 23.50 4.06 -9.67
C THR A 194 22.21 4.81 -9.98
N LEU A 195 21.04 4.21 -9.76
CA LEU A 195 19.76 4.86 -9.99
C LEU A 195 19.57 5.95 -8.92
N PRO A 196 19.36 7.22 -9.31
CA PRO A 196 19.17 8.29 -8.34
C PRO A 196 17.86 8.11 -7.56
N THR A 197 17.77 8.77 -6.41
CA THR A 197 16.51 8.90 -5.68
C THR A 197 15.45 9.59 -6.55
N VAL A 198 14.19 9.29 -6.26
CA VAL A 198 13.03 9.84 -6.97
C VAL A 198 12.14 10.60 -6.00
N THR A 199 11.44 11.62 -6.48
CA THR A 199 10.53 12.44 -5.67
C THR A 199 9.08 12.27 -6.12
N PRO A 200 8.44 11.12 -5.83
CA PRO A 200 7.00 10.98 -6.03
C PRO A 200 6.22 11.89 -5.08
N HIS A 201 4.97 12.19 -5.45
CA HIS A 201 4.00 12.88 -4.58
C HIS A 201 3.26 11.93 -3.63
N ILE A 202 3.68 10.66 -3.58
CA ILE A 202 3.02 9.63 -2.78
C ILE A 202 3.29 9.88 -1.31
N HIS A 203 2.35 9.45 -0.49
CA HIS A 203 2.44 9.65 0.95
C HIS A 203 3.15 8.45 1.61
N PRO A 204 4.16 8.69 2.49
CA PRO A 204 5.02 7.63 3.04
C PRO A 204 4.28 6.46 3.68
N TYR A 205 3.14 6.69 4.34
CA TYR A 205 2.37 5.62 4.98
C TYR A 205 1.83 4.56 4.00
N TYR A 206 1.41 4.95 2.79
CA TYR A 206 1.00 3.97 1.79
C TYR A 206 2.20 3.13 1.35
N ASP A 207 3.34 3.78 1.15
CA ASP A 207 4.56 3.15 0.67
C ASP A 207 5.20 2.22 1.71
N ILE A 208 5.24 2.62 2.99
CA ILE A 208 5.68 1.75 4.10
C ILE A 208 4.87 0.45 4.13
N CYS A 209 3.56 0.55 3.96
CA CYS A 209 2.70 -0.63 3.91
C CYS A 209 2.90 -1.46 2.62
N ASN A 210 3.15 -0.82 1.48
CA ASN A 210 3.50 -1.52 0.24
C ASN A 210 4.81 -2.31 0.41
N VAL A 211 5.87 -1.66 0.90
CA VAL A 211 7.16 -2.28 1.20
C VAL A 211 6.98 -3.46 2.15
N ALA A 212 6.29 -3.28 3.27
CA ALA A 212 6.10 -4.37 4.25
C ALA A 212 5.36 -5.58 3.64
N LYS A 213 4.35 -5.35 2.79
CA LYS A 213 3.63 -6.45 2.10
C LYS A 213 4.53 -7.18 1.10
N LYS A 214 5.35 -6.45 0.36
CA LYS A 214 6.27 -7.04 -0.62
C LYS A 214 7.42 -7.77 0.06
N ASP A 215 7.98 -7.19 1.12
CA ASP A 215 9.05 -7.79 1.92
C ASP A 215 8.61 -9.14 2.51
N ALA A 216 7.40 -9.20 3.09
CA ALA A 216 6.83 -10.43 3.64
C ALA A 216 6.63 -11.56 2.62
N LYS A 217 6.66 -11.28 1.31
CA LYS A 217 6.59 -12.29 0.24
C LYS A 217 7.93 -13.03 0.06
N TYR A 218 9.05 -12.37 0.34
CA TYR A 218 10.40 -12.88 0.09
C TYR A 218 11.15 -13.22 1.37
N ASN A 219 10.85 -12.50 2.45
CA ASN A 219 11.38 -12.74 3.77
C ASN A 219 10.26 -13.35 4.61
N GLU A 220 10.38 -14.64 4.95
CA GLU A 220 9.53 -15.24 5.98
C GLU A 220 9.75 -14.48 7.28
N ILE A 221 8.85 -13.55 7.61
CA ILE A 221 8.83 -12.97 8.95
C ILE A 221 8.39 -14.11 9.86
N PRO A 222 9.22 -14.57 10.81
CA PRO A 222 8.83 -15.67 11.69
C PRO A 222 7.50 -15.33 12.36
N HIS A 223 6.54 -16.26 12.31
CA HIS A 223 5.16 -16.08 12.81
C HIS A 223 5.09 -15.57 14.26
N GLU A 224 6.11 -15.84 15.07
CA GLU A 224 6.25 -15.35 16.45
C GLU A 224 6.53 -13.84 16.54
N ALA A 225 7.24 -13.27 15.56
CA ALA A 225 7.55 -11.84 15.53
C ALA A 225 6.34 -11.00 15.07
N THR A 226 5.54 -11.52 14.14
CA THR A 226 4.27 -10.90 13.72
C THR A 226 3.19 -11.05 14.79
N SER A 227 3.03 -12.24 15.41
CA SER A 227 2.00 -12.46 16.44
C SER A 227 2.17 -11.52 17.63
N ARG A 228 3.37 -11.32 18.17
CA ARG A 228 3.55 -10.39 19.32
C ARG A 228 3.23 -8.94 18.99
N CYS A 229 3.58 -8.47 17.79
CA CYS A 229 3.31 -7.08 17.38
C CYS A 229 1.81 -6.85 17.14
N TYR A 230 1.10 -7.84 16.59
CA TYR A 230 -0.34 -7.76 16.38
C TYR A 230 -1.17 -8.12 17.62
N GLU A 231 -0.71 -8.99 18.52
CA GLU A 231 -1.39 -9.32 19.80
C GLU A 231 -1.55 -8.10 20.70
N THR A 232 -0.55 -7.20 20.73
CA THR A 232 -0.69 -5.90 21.39
C THR A 232 -1.71 -4.97 20.73
N LEU A 233 -2.08 -5.21 19.47
CA LEU A 233 -3.10 -4.44 18.73
C LEU A 233 -4.48 -5.13 18.72
N SER A 234 -4.52 -6.46 18.82
CA SER A 234 -5.71 -7.32 18.77
C SER A 234 -6.30 -7.66 20.14
N ASN A 235 -5.64 -7.27 21.25
CA ASN A 235 -6.26 -7.23 22.58
C ASN A 235 -7.33 -6.11 22.64
N GLN A 236 -8.35 -6.25 21.81
CA GLN A 236 -9.48 -5.35 21.61
C GLN A 236 -10.63 -5.60 22.61
N GLU A 237 -10.60 -6.69 23.39
CA GLU A 237 -11.71 -7.05 24.30
C GLU A 237 -11.70 -6.33 25.66
N ASN A 238 -10.66 -5.56 25.99
CA ASN A 238 -10.58 -4.83 27.28
C ASN A 238 -10.82 -3.32 27.19
N LEU A 239 -11.25 -2.78 26.04
CA LEU A 239 -11.61 -1.36 25.92
C LEU A 239 -13.13 -1.20 26.03
N ALA A 240 -13.59 -0.97 27.26
CA ALA A 240 -14.96 -0.54 27.56
C ALA A 240 -15.34 0.72 26.75
N PRO A 241 -16.64 0.97 26.51
CA PRO A 241 -17.10 2.07 25.68
C PRO A 241 -16.65 3.41 26.26
N TRP A 242 -16.15 4.29 25.39
CA TRP A 242 -15.71 5.64 25.71
C TRP A 242 -16.77 6.45 26.47
N HIS A 243 -16.68 6.45 27.80
CA HIS A 243 -17.16 7.53 28.64
C HIS A 243 -15.98 8.13 29.42
N LEU A 244 -15.84 9.44 29.26
CA LEU A 244 -14.85 10.30 29.89
C LEU A 244 -14.71 10.05 31.39
N THR A 245 -13.57 9.50 31.82
CA THR A 245 -12.96 9.87 33.11
C THR A 245 -11.44 9.79 33.02
N SER A 246 -10.82 10.92 33.36
CA SER A 246 -9.39 11.11 33.53
C SER A 246 -8.88 10.28 34.71
N THR A 247 -8.14 9.20 34.43
CA THR A 247 -7.15 8.65 35.37
C THR A 247 -6.15 7.79 34.61
N VAL A 248 -4.86 8.12 34.77
CA VAL A 248 -3.72 7.42 34.18
C VAL A 248 -3.44 6.14 34.97
N PRO A 249 -3.32 4.95 34.35
CA PRO A 249 -2.75 3.79 35.01
C PRO A 249 -1.23 3.74 34.78
N THR A 250 -0.48 3.89 35.88
CA THR A 250 0.94 3.54 35.99
C THR A 250 1.09 2.03 35.94
N CYS A 251 1.87 1.47 35.01
CA CYS A 251 2.49 0.14 35.14
C CYS A 251 3.61 -0.04 34.09
N LEU A 252 4.85 0.10 34.54
CA LEU A 252 6.02 -0.58 33.97
C LEU A 252 6.10 -1.98 34.58
N PRO A 253 6.68 -2.95 33.86
CA PRO A 253 7.68 -3.81 34.48
C PRO A 253 9.03 -3.67 33.79
N ALA A 254 10.06 -3.63 34.64
CA ALA A 254 11.46 -3.70 34.28
C ALA A 254 11.77 -5.01 33.54
N VAL A 255 12.63 -4.94 32.52
CA VAL A 255 13.29 -6.12 31.96
C VAL A 255 14.79 -5.94 32.19
N ASN A 256 15.30 -6.74 33.12
CA ASN A 256 16.72 -6.91 33.40
C ASN A 256 17.37 -7.80 32.33
N ASP A 257 18.65 -7.52 32.10
CA ASP A 257 19.74 -8.44 31.75
C ASP A 257 19.67 -9.24 30.44
N CYS A 258 20.35 -8.71 29.41
CA CYS A 258 21.12 -9.53 28.48
C CYS A 258 22.56 -8.98 28.45
N ALA A 259 23.45 -9.67 29.18
CA ALA A 259 24.89 -9.43 29.16
C ALA A 259 25.50 -9.91 27.83
N CYS A 260 26.23 -9.03 27.16
CA CYS A 260 27.11 -9.38 26.04
C CYS A 260 28.44 -9.89 26.61
N THR A 261 28.78 -11.17 26.41
CA THR A 261 30.15 -11.66 26.53
C THR A 261 30.79 -11.71 25.14
N TYR A 262 31.74 -10.80 24.92
CA TYR A 262 32.73 -10.91 23.84
C TYR A 262 33.73 -12.02 24.20
N GLY A 263 33.86 -13.01 23.32
CA GLY A 263 34.97 -13.96 23.33
C GLY A 263 36.01 -13.53 22.30
N ASN A 264 37.21 -13.17 22.78
CA ASN A 264 38.44 -13.20 22.01
C ASN A 264 39.21 -14.43 22.47
N ASP A 265 39.61 -15.26 21.51
CA ASP A 265 40.89 -16.00 21.49
C ASP A 265 41.29 -16.20 20.03
#